data_AF-A0A542IBS9-F1
#
_entry.id   AF-A0A542IBS9-F1
#
_cell.length_a   1.000
_cell.length_b   1.000
_cell.length_c   1.000
_cell.angle_alpha   90.00
_cell.angle_beta   90.00
_cell.angle_gamma   90.00
#
_symmetry.space_group_name_H-M   'P 1'
#
loop_
_entity.id
_entity.type
_entity.pdbx_description
1 polymer ?
#
loop_
_entity_poly.entity_id
_entity_poly.type
_entity_poly.pdbx_seq_one_letter_code
_entity_poly.pdbx_strand_id
1 'polypeptide(L)'
;MKFIGAGARPGRPQVDHDLVFTIPNLLTVVRFMGVPLFMWLVLAQKEYGAGVIVLAVMAGTDWIDGYIARRFDQASKLGRVLDPIADRLALLAVAFTLVIAGVVHWLYLAALVVPDAVLLALTLSFFHGHPDLPVSVVGKVRTGLLLLGTPLLVLSRLDTGASDQLFAAAWVVLGLGLIGHWIAACNYFWAILRKGRELKQHDGGNG
;
A
#
# COMPACT_ATOMS: atom_id res chain seq x y z
N MET A 1 -0.82 -5.17 -4.37
CA MET A 1 -0.56 -6.36 -3.51
C MET A 1 -0.29 -7.61 -4.38
N LYS A 2 0.94 -7.82 -4.88
CA LYS A 2 1.26 -8.70 -6.04
C LYS A 2 1.90 -10.06 -5.70
N PHE A 3 1.31 -10.97 -4.90
CA PHE A 3 1.91 -12.32 -4.72
C PHE A 3 0.94 -13.49 -4.42
N ILE A 4 -0.30 -13.42 -4.91
CA ILE A 4 -1.03 -14.67 -5.20
C ILE A 4 -0.68 -14.97 -6.66
N GLY A 5 -0.06 -16.12 -6.94
CA GLY A 5 0.19 -16.62 -8.31
C GLY A 5 -1.08 -16.83 -9.14
N ALA A 6 -2.23 -16.36 -8.67
CA ALA A 6 -3.48 -16.32 -9.39
C ALA A 6 -3.30 -15.55 -10.70
N GLY A 7 -3.52 -16.26 -11.80
CA GLY A 7 -3.35 -15.76 -13.16
C GLY A 7 -2.00 -16.11 -13.80
N ALA A 8 -0.97 -16.46 -13.04
CA ALA A 8 0.32 -16.84 -13.61
C ALA A 8 0.19 -18.14 -14.42
N ARG A 9 0.76 -18.18 -15.63
CA ARG A 9 0.82 -19.38 -16.47
C ARG A 9 2.20 -20.02 -16.28
N PRO A 10 2.32 -21.22 -15.66
CA PRO A 10 3.60 -21.87 -15.45
C PRO A 10 4.35 -22.05 -16.78
N GLY A 11 5.63 -21.68 -16.83
CA GLY A 11 6.50 -21.90 -17.99
C GLY A 11 6.43 -20.85 -19.10
N ARG A 12 5.72 -19.73 -18.92
CA ARG A 12 5.79 -18.57 -19.84
C ARG A 12 6.43 -17.36 -19.16
N PRO A 13 7.50 -16.78 -19.72
CA PRO A 13 8.03 -15.50 -19.24
C PRO A 13 6.95 -14.42 -19.41
N GLN A 14 6.83 -13.55 -18.41
CA GLN A 14 5.90 -12.42 -18.47
C GLN A 14 6.49 -11.35 -19.39
N VAL A 15 5.76 -10.98 -20.45
CA VAL A 15 6.18 -9.98 -21.43
C VAL A 15 5.61 -8.63 -21.02
N ASP A 16 6.50 -7.67 -20.81
CA ASP A 16 6.09 -6.31 -20.48
C ASP A 16 5.94 -5.48 -21.76
N HIS A 17 4.73 -4.99 -22.00
CA HIS A 17 4.44 -4.14 -23.14
C HIS A 17 4.76 -2.66 -22.83
N ASP A 18 5.20 -1.92 -23.85
CA ASP A 18 5.37 -0.46 -23.79
C ASP A 18 4.04 0.29 -23.98
N LEU A 19 2.92 -0.44 -24.09
CA LEU A 19 1.59 0.11 -24.26
C LEU A 19 1.13 0.82 -22.98
N VAL A 20 0.73 2.08 -23.13
CA VAL A 20 0.19 2.92 -22.04
C VAL A 20 -1.25 2.53 -21.70
N PHE A 21 -2.03 2.11 -22.71
CA PHE A 21 -3.43 1.71 -22.55
C PHE A 21 -3.57 0.20 -22.40
N THR A 22 -3.51 -0.26 -21.15
CA THR A 22 -3.84 -1.64 -20.78
C THR A 22 -4.99 -1.64 -19.76
N ILE A 23 -5.73 -2.74 -19.67
CA ILE A 23 -6.80 -2.89 -18.66
C ILE A 23 -6.25 -2.66 -17.25
N PRO A 24 -5.07 -3.20 -16.86
CA PRO A 24 -4.45 -2.90 -15.58
C PRO A 24 -4.21 -1.40 -15.34
N ASN A 25 -3.68 -0.67 -16.32
CA ASN A 25 -3.41 0.76 -16.16
C ASN A 25 -4.71 1.56 -15.99
N LEU A 26 -5.79 1.19 -16.68
CA LEU A 26 -7.10 1.82 -16.49
C LEU A 26 -7.62 1.61 -15.05
N LEU A 27 -7.44 0.41 -14.51
CA LEU A 27 -7.81 0.09 -13.12
C LEU A 27 -6.97 0.89 -12.11
N THR A 28 -5.67 1.10 -12.37
CA THR A 28 -4.82 2.01 -11.58
C THR A 28 -5.34 3.46 -11.62
N VAL A 29 -5.82 3.94 -12.77
CA VAL A 29 -6.43 5.28 -12.89
C VAL A 29 -7.74 5.36 -12.10
N VAL A 30 -8.60 4.34 -12.18
CA VAL A 30 -9.83 4.28 -11.38
C VAL A 30 -9.52 4.32 -9.89
N ARG A 31 -8.49 3.60 -9.43
CA ARG A 31 -8.01 3.68 -8.03
C ARG A 31 -7.58 5.09 -7.67
N PHE A 32 -6.80 5.74 -8.54
CA PHE A 32 -6.34 7.10 -8.32
C PHE A 32 -7.51 8.10 -8.22
N MET A 33 -8.56 7.94 -9.04
CA MET A 33 -9.80 8.72 -8.96
C MET A 33 -10.68 8.37 -7.76
N GLY A 34 -10.59 7.14 -7.24
CA GLY A 34 -11.26 6.72 -6.01
C GLY A 34 -10.79 7.51 -4.78
N VAL A 35 -9.54 7.96 -4.76
CA VAL A 35 -8.97 8.76 -3.65
C VAL A 35 -9.71 10.10 -3.44
N PRO A 36 -9.79 11.03 -4.42
CA PRO A 36 -10.51 12.28 -4.24
C PRO A 36 -12.01 12.06 -4.01
N LEU A 37 -12.61 11.03 -4.62
CA LEU A 37 -14.00 10.67 -4.36
C LEU A 37 -14.22 10.27 -2.90
N PHE A 38 -13.36 9.40 -2.35
CA PHE A 38 -13.40 9.02 -0.94
C PHE A 38 -13.24 10.23 -0.01
N MET A 39 -12.26 11.10 -0.31
CA MET A 39 -12.03 12.34 0.43
C MET A 39 -13.29 13.21 0.47
N TRP A 40 -13.92 13.43 -0.68
CA TRP A 40 -15.11 14.26 -0.79
C TRP A 40 -16.31 13.64 -0.04
N LEU A 41 -16.54 12.33 -0.19
CA LEU A 41 -17.63 11.62 0.51
C LEU A 41 -17.48 11.72 2.03
N VAL A 42 -16.27 11.46 2.56
CA VAL A 42 -16.03 11.44 4.01
C VAL A 42 -15.95 12.85 4.60
N LEU A 43 -15.32 13.81 3.92
CA LEU A 43 -15.10 15.14 4.48
C LEU A 43 -16.27 16.08 4.25
N ALA A 44 -16.79 16.14 3.02
CA ALA A 44 -17.84 17.09 2.64
C ALA A 44 -19.23 16.52 2.89
N GLN A 45 -19.50 15.28 2.47
CA GLN A 45 -20.84 14.69 2.56
C GLN A 45 -21.08 13.95 3.89
N LYS A 46 -20.02 13.57 4.62
CA LYS A 46 -20.08 12.69 5.81
C LYS A 46 -20.74 11.33 5.52
N GLU A 47 -20.68 10.90 4.26
CA GLU A 47 -21.27 9.66 3.75
C GLU A 47 -20.30 8.49 3.88
N TYR A 48 -20.14 7.99 5.11
CA TYR A 48 -19.20 6.90 5.40
C TYR A 48 -19.57 5.60 4.68
N GLY A 49 -20.85 5.33 4.41
CA GLY A 49 -21.31 4.12 3.73
C GLY A 49 -20.84 4.06 2.29
N ALA A 50 -21.02 5.15 1.54
CA ALA A 50 -20.44 5.30 0.21
C ALA A 50 -18.90 5.26 0.25
N GLY A 51 -18.28 5.84 1.28
CA GLY A 51 -16.84 5.75 1.52
C GLY A 51 -16.33 4.31 1.62
N VAL A 52 -17.02 3.45 2.37
CA VAL A 52 -16.68 2.00 2.46
C VAL A 52 -16.75 1.33 1.09
N ILE A 53 -17.78 1.61 0.31
CA ILE A 53 -17.94 1.04 -1.05
C ILE A 53 -16.76 1.46 -1.93
N VAL A 54 -16.38 2.74 -1.89
CA VAL A 54 -15.22 3.25 -2.66
C VAL A 54 -13.95 2.54 -2.24
N LEU A 55 -13.68 2.38 -0.94
CA LEU A 55 -12.51 1.63 -0.46
C LEU A 55 -12.53 0.17 -0.91
N ALA A 56 -13.70 -0.48 -0.87
CA ALA A 56 -13.85 -1.87 -1.31
C ALA A 56 -13.57 -2.02 -2.82
N VAL A 57 -14.07 -1.08 -3.65
CA VAL A 57 -13.78 -1.04 -5.08
C VAL A 57 -12.29 -0.80 -5.33
N MET A 58 -11.68 0.17 -4.64
CA MET A 58 -10.24 0.44 -4.75
C MET A 58 -9.38 -0.78 -4.40
N ALA A 59 -9.69 -1.48 -3.32
CA ALA A 59 -8.98 -2.70 -2.92
C ALA A 59 -9.24 -3.87 -3.89
N GLY A 60 -10.48 -4.02 -4.38
CA GLY A 60 -10.84 -5.06 -5.33
C GLY A 60 -10.16 -4.88 -6.70
N THR A 61 -10.07 -3.65 -7.19
CA THR A 61 -9.43 -3.36 -8.48
C THR A 61 -7.94 -3.72 -8.52
N ASP A 62 -7.19 -3.58 -7.41
CA ASP A 62 -5.78 -4.02 -7.28
C ASP A 62 -5.59 -5.54 -7.36
N TRP A 63 -6.58 -6.28 -6.90
CA TRP A 63 -6.52 -7.72 -7.03
C TRP A 63 -6.84 -8.15 -8.47
N ILE A 64 -7.84 -7.51 -9.08
CA ILE A 64 -8.31 -7.78 -10.44
C ILE A 64 -7.24 -7.41 -11.48
N ASP A 65 -6.64 -6.21 -11.38
CA ASP A 65 -5.62 -5.77 -12.33
C ASP A 65 -4.40 -6.69 -12.33
N GLY A 66 -3.95 -7.13 -11.16
CA GLY A 66 -2.83 -8.04 -11.00
C GLY A 66 -3.15 -9.42 -11.54
N TYR A 67 -4.39 -9.88 -11.38
CA TYR A 67 -4.85 -11.13 -11.99
C TYR A 67 -4.85 -11.03 -13.53
N ILE A 68 -5.44 -9.96 -14.09
CA ILE A 68 -5.53 -9.74 -15.54
C ILE A 68 -4.13 -9.60 -16.15
N ALA A 69 -3.26 -8.79 -15.54
CA ALA A 69 -1.89 -8.59 -16.01
C ALA A 69 -1.11 -9.90 -16.11
N ARG A 70 -1.25 -10.81 -15.13
CA ARG A 70 -0.60 -12.12 -15.14
C ARG A 70 -1.26 -13.11 -16.09
N ARG A 71 -2.59 -13.10 -16.16
CA ARG A 71 -3.36 -14.07 -16.95
C ARG A 71 -3.30 -13.80 -18.44
N PHE A 72 -3.27 -12.53 -18.83
CA PHE A 72 -3.32 -12.08 -20.22
C PHE A 72 -2.01 -11.45 -20.71
N ASP A 73 -0.95 -11.49 -19.88
CA ASP A 73 0.36 -10.94 -20.23
C ASP A 73 0.31 -9.44 -20.57
N GLN A 74 -0.55 -8.69 -19.86
CA GLN A 74 -0.80 -7.27 -20.11
C GLN A 74 -0.05 -6.37 -19.10
N ALA A 75 1.09 -6.84 -18.60
CA ALA A 75 1.94 -6.02 -17.74
C ALA A 75 2.56 -4.88 -18.57
N SER A 76 2.63 -3.68 -18.00
CA SER A 76 3.24 -2.52 -18.66
C SER A 76 4.39 -1.96 -17.82
N LYS A 77 5.41 -1.38 -18.47
CA LYS A 77 6.51 -0.68 -17.78
C LYS A 77 5.98 0.50 -16.95
N LEU A 78 5.06 1.28 -17.52
CA LEU A 78 4.44 2.42 -16.84
C LEU A 78 3.62 1.99 -15.62
N GLY A 79 2.79 0.96 -15.75
CA GLY A 79 2.01 0.42 -14.64
C GLY A 79 2.90 -0.02 -13.48
N ARG A 80 4.04 -0.68 -13.76
CA ARG A 80 4.99 -1.09 -12.71
C ARG A 80 5.55 0.09 -11.89
N VAL A 81 5.65 1.28 -12.47
CA VAL A 81 6.11 2.50 -11.77
C VAL A 81 4.94 3.24 -11.12
N LEU A 82 3.79 3.31 -11.80
CA LEU A 82 2.61 4.02 -11.32
C LEU A 82 1.91 3.29 -10.16
N ASP A 83 1.83 1.95 -10.17
CA ASP A 83 1.09 1.21 -9.15
C ASP A 83 1.63 1.45 -7.73
N PRO A 84 2.96 1.36 -7.46
CA PRO A 84 3.49 1.61 -6.12
C PRO A 84 3.28 3.06 -5.64
N ILE A 85 3.26 4.02 -6.57
CA ILE A 85 3.02 5.44 -6.28
C ILE A 85 1.55 5.64 -5.94
N ALA A 86 0.64 5.14 -6.78
CA ALA A 86 -0.80 5.24 -6.58
C ALA A 86 -1.23 4.56 -5.28
N ASP A 87 -0.68 3.39 -4.96
CA ASP A 87 -0.94 2.66 -3.71
C ASP A 87 -0.51 3.47 -2.48
N ARG A 88 0.69 4.04 -2.50
CA ARG A 88 1.19 4.88 -1.39
C ARG A 88 0.38 6.14 -1.24
N LEU A 89 0.07 6.83 -2.33
CA LEU A 89 -0.75 8.05 -2.30
C LEU A 89 -2.15 7.74 -1.79
N ALA A 90 -2.76 6.64 -2.22
CA ALA A 90 -4.07 6.23 -1.73
C ALA A 90 -4.06 5.94 -0.23
N LEU A 91 -3.09 5.17 0.27
CA LEU A 91 -2.96 4.87 1.70
C LEU A 91 -2.79 6.16 2.52
N LEU A 92 -1.89 7.05 2.10
CA LEU A 92 -1.64 8.32 2.78
C LEU A 92 -2.86 9.24 2.77
N ALA A 93 -3.51 9.40 1.61
CA ALA A 93 -4.67 10.25 1.47
C ALA A 93 -5.85 9.73 2.28
N VAL A 94 -6.10 8.42 2.30
CA VAL A 94 -7.16 7.81 3.12
C VAL A 94 -6.86 8.03 4.60
N ALA A 95 -5.65 7.73 5.07
CA ALA A 95 -5.27 7.95 6.47
C ALA A 95 -5.39 9.42 6.87
N PHE A 96 -4.94 10.34 6.02
CA PHE A 96 -5.04 11.79 6.22
C PHE A 96 -6.50 12.26 6.28
N THR A 97 -7.35 11.76 5.40
CA THR A 97 -8.80 12.02 5.39
C THR A 97 -9.42 11.64 6.72
N LEU A 98 -9.07 10.46 7.25
CA LEU A 98 -9.58 9.98 8.53
C LEU A 98 -9.09 10.82 9.72
N VAL A 99 -7.88 11.39 9.64
CA VAL A 99 -7.40 12.35 10.65
C VAL A 99 -8.23 13.62 10.62
N ILE A 100 -8.43 14.23 9.44
CA ILE A 100 -9.24 15.46 9.31
C ILE A 100 -10.69 15.22 9.74
N ALA A 101 -11.25 14.05 9.42
CA ALA A 101 -12.59 13.66 9.84
C ALA A 101 -12.71 13.38 11.35
N GLY A 102 -11.60 13.41 12.11
CA GLY A 102 -11.58 13.09 13.53
C GLY A 102 -11.86 11.61 13.83
N VAL A 103 -11.67 10.73 12.85
CA VAL A 103 -11.87 9.27 13.00
C VAL A 103 -10.64 8.63 13.66
N VAL A 104 -9.45 9.08 13.29
CA VAL A 104 -8.18 8.61 13.87
C VAL A 104 -7.35 9.78 14.36
N HIS A 105 -6.51 9.53 15.37
CA HIS A 105 -5.58 10.54 15.87
C HIS A 105 -4.39 10.72 14.90
N TRP A 106 -3.79 11.90 14.86
CA TRP A 106 -2.66 12.19 13.97
C TRP A 106 -1.44 11.27 14.21
N LEU A 107 -1.30 10.72 15.44
CA LEU A 107 -0.27 9.72 15.76
C LEU A 107 -0.41 8.44 14.92
N TYR A 108 -1.63 8.04 14.54
CA TYR A 108 -1.84 6.90 13.65
C TYR A 108 -1.24 7.17 12.26
N LEU A 109 -1.50 8.36 11.71
CA LEU A 109 -0.88 8.78 10.44
C LEU A 109 0.64 8.83 10.57
N ALA A 110 1.18 9.45 11.64
CA ALA A 110 2.62 9.49 11.87
C ALA A 110 3.22 8.08 11.95
N ALA A 111 2.56 7.13 12.61
CA ALA A 111 3.02 5.75 12.72
C ALA A 111 3.04 5.00 11.38
N LEU A 112 2.23 5.40 10.40
CA LEU A 112 2.29 4.88 9.04
C LEU A 112 3.42 5.53 8.22
N VAL A 113 3.51 6.87 8.27
CA VAL A 113 4.41 7.66 7.40
C VAL A 113 5.87 7.60 7.83
N VAL A 114 6.15 7.72 9.13
CA VAL A 114 7.51 7.85 9.65
C VAL A 114 8.41 6.67 9.25
N PRO A 115 8.00 5.39 9.41
CA PRO A 115 8.85 4.27 9.01
C PRO A 115 9.20 4.29 7.52
N ASP A 116 8.23 4.60 6.65
CA ASP A 116 8.44 4.63 5.20
C ASP A 116 9.34 5.81 4.78
N ALA A 117 9.19 6.97 5.43
CA ALA A 117 10.03 8.14 5.20
C ALA A 117 11.50 7.89 5.61
N VAL A 118 11.71 7.25 6.78
CA VAL A 118 13.06 6.87 7.25
C VAL A 118 13.71 5.88 6.29
N LEU A 119 12.99 4.85 5.86
CA LEU A 119 13.50 3.87 4.91
C LEU A 119 13.84 4.49 3.55
N LEU A 120 13.01 5.41 3.07
CA LEU A 120 13.26 6.14 1.83
C LEU A 120 14.52 7.00 1.95
N ALA A 121 14.65 7.80 3.01
CA ALA A 121 15.83 8.63 3.24
C ALA A 121 17.12 7.79 3.34
N LEU A 122 17.07 6.67 4.07
CA LEU A 122 18.21 5.76 4.20
C LEU A 122 18.59 5.12 2.87
N THR A 123 17.58 4.71 2.09
CA THR A 123 17.76 4.15 0.75
C THR A 123 18.49 5.13 -0.15
N LEU A 124 17.98 6.37 -0.26
CA LEU A 124 18.59 7.41 -1.10
C LEU A 124 20.01 7.79 -0.65
N SER A 125 20.33 7.62 0.63
CA SER A 125 21.65 7.94 1.19
C SER A 125 22.73 6.90 0.86
N PHE A 126 22.36 5.62 0.72
CA PHE A 126 23.29 4.52 0.46
C PHE A 126 23.22 4.00 -0.97
N PHE A 127 22.09 4.18 -1.65
CA PHE A 127 21.80 3.62 -2.95
C PHE A 127 21.30 4.73 -3.86
N HIS A 128 21.93 4.92 -5.01
CA HIS A 128 21.42 5.79 -6.09
C HIS A 128 20.23 5.15 -6.84
N GLY A 129 19.48 4.25 -6.19
CA GLY A 129 18.45 3.41 -6.78
C GLY A 129 17.79 2.48 -5.75
N HIS A 130 17.00 1.52 -6.23
CA HIS A 130 16.30 0.60 -5.33
C HIS A 130 17.26 -0.43 -4.71
N PRO A 131 17.25 -0.60 -3.38
CA PRO A 131 18.00 -1.64 -2.73
C PRO A 131 17.27 -2.94 -3.07
N ASP A 132 17.90 -3.79 -3.90
CA ASP A 132 17.40 -5.13 -4.20
C ASP A 132 17.35 -5.95 -2.91
N LEU A 133 16.21 -5.84 -2.23
CA LEU A 133 15.90 -6.50 -0.96
C LEU A 133 14.62 -7.32 -1.17
N PRO A 134 14.61 -8.58 -0.72
CA PRO A 134 13.45 -9.45 -0.90
C PRO A 134 12.24 -8.92 -0.11
N VAL A 135 11.05 -9.19 -0.64
CA VAL A 135 9.79 -8.83 0.01
C VAL A 135 9.56 -9.77 1.20
N SER A 136 9.46 -9.21 2.41
CA SER A 136 9.21 -9.99 3.63
C SER A 136 7.74 -10.44 3.72
N VAL A 137 7.51 -11.62 4.32
CA VAL A 137 6.15 -12.13 4.60
C VAL A 137 5.40 -11.19 5.53
N VAL A 138 6.09 -10.63 6.54
CA VAL A 138 5.55 -9.61 7.45
C VAL A 138 5.04 -8.40 6.68
N GLY A 139 5.79 -7.94 5.66
CA GLY A 139 5.39 -6.86 4.76
C GLY A 139 4.10 -7.15 3.98
N LYS A 140 3.83 -8.41 3.66
CA LYS A 140 2.59 -8.84 2.98
C LYS A 140 1.42 -8.86 3.95
N VAL A 141 1.59 -9.48 5.12
CA VAL A 141 0.55 -9.61 6.14
C VAL A 141 0.12 -8.23 6.65
N ARG A 142 1.06 -7.32 6.95
CA ARG A 142 0.73 -5.95 7.39
C ARG A 142 -0.18 -5.23 6.39
N THR A 143 0.07 -5.41 5.10
CA THR A 143 -0.65 -4.69 4.04
C THR A 143 -2.09 -5.18 3.99
N GLY A 144 -2.29 -6.49 4.09
CA GLY A 144 -3.64 -7.08 4.15
C GLY A 144 -4.43 -6.62 5.38
N LEU A 145 -3.77 -6.58 6.54
CA LEU A 145 -4.38 -6.09 7.77
C LEU A 145 -4.77 -4.61 7.68
N LEU A 146 -3.90 -3.74 7.16
CA LEU A 146 -4.21 -2.32 6.98
C LEU A 146 -5.35 -2.12 5.96
N LEU A 147 -5.30 -2.80 4.82
CA LEU A 147 -6.35 -2.72 3.80
C LEU A 147 -7.71 -3.25 4.27
N LEU A 148 -7.73 -4.23 5.17
CA LEU A 148 -8.96 -4.74 5.77
C LEU A 148 -9.46 -3.83 6.90
N GLY A 149 -8.56 -3.41 7.79
CA GLY A 149 -8.91 -2.64 8.98
C GLY A 149 -9.44 -1.25 8.66
N THR A 150 -8.96 -0.60 7.60
CA THR A 150 -9.41 0.75 7.24
C THR A 150 -10.90 0.80 6.81
N PRO A 151 -11.39 -0.03 5.86
CA PRO A 151 -12.82 -0.12 5.58
C PRO A 151 -13.65 -0.50 6.78
N LEU A 152 -13.19 -1.43 7.64
CA LEU A 152 -13.89 -1.78 8.88
C LEU A 152 -14.02 -0.57 9.82
N LEU A 153 -12.97 0.24 9.94
CA LEU A 153 -13.00 1.44 10.75
C LEU A 153 -13.99 2.47 10.21
N VAL A 154 -14.02 2.66 8.89
CA VAL A 154 -15.01 3.55 8.25
C VAL A 154 -16.42 3.01 8.43
N LEU A 155 -16.62 1.70 8.29
CA LEU A 155 -17.90 1.04 8.48
C LEU A 155 -18.44 1.19 9.91
N SER A 156 -17.55 1.18 10.91
CA SER A 156 -17.93 1.41 12.32
C SER A 156 -18.55 2.78 12.59
N ARG A 157 -18.39 3.75 11.67
CA ARG A 157 -19.01 5.08 11.77
C ARG A 157 -20.48 5.12 11.31
N LEU A 158 -20.97 4.04 10.71
CA LEU A 158 -22.40 3.92 10.41
C LEU A 158 -23.17 3.68 11.71
N ASP A 159 -24.39 4.20 11.81
CA ASP A 159 -25.29 3.90 12.93
C ASP A 159 -25.92 2.52 12.72
N THR A 160 -25.15 1.49 13.05
CA THR A 160 -25.58 0.10 13.01
C THR A 160 -25.59 -0.44 14.43
N GLY A 161 -26.44 -1.42 14.74
CA GLY A 161 -26.45 -2.05 16.08
C GLY A 161 -25.13 -2.75 16.47
N ALA A 162 -24.11 -2.76 15.60
CA ALA A 162 -22.80 -3.39 15.81
C ALA A 162 -21.63 -2.40 15.76
N SER A 163 -21.86 -1.08 15.79
CA SER A 163 -20.81 -0.07 15.59
C SER A 163 -19.63 -0.18 16.57
N ASP A 164 -19.89 -0.42 17.86
CA ASP A 164 -18.82 -0.60 18.86
C ASP A 164 -17.98 -1.85 18.61
N GLN A 165 -18.62 -2.94 18.18
CA GLN A 165 -17.94 -4.21 17.87
C GLN A 165 -17.07 -4.06 16.61
N LEU A 166 -17.60 -3.38 15.60
CA LEU A 166 -16.87 -3.06 14.38
C LEU A 166 -15.68 -2.14 14.67
N PHE A 167 -15.85 -1.13 15.53
CA PHE A 167 -14.78 -0.24 15.94
C PHE A 167 -13.65 -0.99 16.66
N ALA A 168 -14.01 -1.83 17.63
CA ALA A 168 -13.03 -2.67 18.34
C ALA A 168 -12.31 -3.63 17.40
N ALA A 169 -13.04 -4.33 16.53
CA ALA A 169 -12.46 -5.24 15.53
C ALA A 169 -11.52 -4.49 14.56
N ALA A 170 -11.92 -3.31 14.10
CA ALA A 170 -11.11 -2.47 13.23
C ALA A 170 -9.77 -2.11 13.91
N TRP A 171 -9.79 -1.68 15.18
CA TRP A 171 -8.57 -1.34 15.90
C TRP A 171 -7.68 -2.53 16.21
N VAL A 172 -8.24 -3.72 16.46
CA VAL A 172 -7.44 -4.95 16.59
C VAL A 172 -6.71 -5.23 15.27
N VAL A 173 -7.43 -5.21 14.15
CA VAL A 173 -6.87 -5.48 12.82
C VAL A 173 -5.82 -4.43 12.43
N LEU A 174 -6.14 -3.13 12.62
CA LEU A 174 -5.23 -2.03 12.34
C LEU A 174 -4.01 -2.02 13.27
N GLY A 175 -4.20 -2.36 14.55
CA GLY A 175 -3.12 -2.48 15.53
C GLY A 175 -2.13 -3.57 15.15
N LEU A 176 -2.63 -4.76 14.80
CA LEU A 176 -1.79 -5.86 14.28
C LEU A 176 -1.08 -5.47 12.97
N GLY A 177 -1.78 -4.77 12.07
CA GLY A 177 -1.21 -4.23 10.84
C GLY A 177 -0.08 -3.23 11.11
N LEU A 178 -0.27 -2.32 12.06
CA LEU A 178 0.71 -1.31 12.44
C LEU A 178 1.93 -1.93 13.14
N ILE A 179 1.73 -2.89 14.05
CA ILE A 179 2.84 -3.66 14.65
C ILE A 179 3.65 -4.35 13.55
N GLY A 180 2.98 -5.03 12.62
CA GLY A 180 3.64 -5.64 11.46
C GLY A 180 4.37 -4.61 10.58
N HIS A 181 3.83 -3.40 10.46
CA HIS A 181 4.46 -2.30 9.73
C HIS A 181 5.80 -1.90 10.33
N TRP A 182 5.85 -1.70 11.63
CA TRP A 182 7.08 -1.36 12.35
C TRP A 182 8.08 -2.52 12.37
N ILE A 183 7.64 -3.77 12.56
CA ILE A 183 8.54 -4.94 12.50
C ILE A 183 9.18 -5.04 11.11
N ALA A 184 8.39 -4.93 10.04
CA ALA A 184 8.91 -4.95 8.68
C ALA A 184 9.87 -3.78 8.45
N ALA A 185 9.54 -2.58 8.92
CA ALA A 185 10.40 -1.43 8.77
C ALA A 185 11.75 -1.59 9.48
N CYS A 186 11.76 -2.08 10.72
CA CYS A 186 13.00 -2.40 11.43
C CYS A 186 13.84 -3.43 10.68
N ASN A 187 13.22 -4.49 10.15
CA ASN A 187 13.94 -5.50 9.36
C ASN A 187 14.58 -4.90 8.11
N TYR A 188 13.85 -4.06 7.36
CA TYR A 188 14.38 -3.38 6.19
C TYR A 188 15.48 -2.38 6.56
N PHE A 189 15.31 -1.62 7.64
CA PHE A 189 16.30 -0.65 8.11
C PHE A 189 17.65 -1.32 8.37
N TRP A 190 17.66 -2.44 9.10
CA TRP A 190 18.87 -3.20 9.36
C TRP A 190 19.48 -3.83 8.10
N ALA A 191 18.64 -4.30 7.17
CA ALA A 191 19.12 -4.86 5.91
C ALA A 191 19.81 -3.79 5.03
N ILE A 192 19.21 -2.61 4.92
CA ILE A 192 19.76 -1.46 4.18
C ILE A 192 21.09 -1.01 4.82
N LEU A 193 21.15 -0.91 6.16
CA LEU A 193 22.38 -0.52 6.86
C LEU A 193 23.54 -1.51 6.74
N ARG A 194 23.25 -2.83 6.67
CA ARG A 194 24.31 -3.84 6.45
C ARG A 194 24.86 -3.73 5.04
N LYS A 195 23.98 -3.80 4.04
CA LYS A 195 24.34 -3.73 2.62
C LYS A 195 25.02 -2.40 2.25
N GLY A 196 24.55 -1.28 2.80
CA GLY A 196 25.14 0.04 2.57
C GLY A 196 26.55 0.21 3.17
N ARG A 197 26.86 -0.47 4.28
CA ARG A 197 28.21 -0.46 4.87
C ARG A 197 29.19 -1.31 4.07
N GLU A 198 28.75 -2.46 3.57
CA GLU A 198 29.55 -3.33 2.70
C GLU A 198 29.99 -2.59 1.42
N LEU A 199 29.07 -1.86 0.78
CA LEU A 199 29.38 -1.07 -0.42
C LEU A 199 30.42 0.03 -0.18
N LYS A 200 30.30 0.77 0.93
CA LYS A 200 31.28 1.81 1.29
C LYS A 200 32.69 1.25 1.56
N GLN A 201 32.80 0.04 2.08
CA GLN A 201 34.10 -0.60 2.31
C GLN A 201 34.78 -1.03 1.01
N HIS A 202 34.01 -1.43 0.00
CA HIS A 202 34.55 -1.77 -1.31
C HIS A 202 35.02 -0.54 -2.11
N ASP A 203 34.30 0.59 -2.04
CA ASP A 203 34.71 1.83 -2.73
C ASP A 203 35.90 2.53 -2.04
N GLY A 204 36.04 2.39 -0.72
CA GLY A 204 37.14 3.00 0.04
C GLY A 204 38.45 2.22 0.06
N GLY A 205 38.49 0.99 -0.47
CA GLY A 205 39.68 0.14 -0.53
C GLY A 205 40.47 0.21 -1.84
N ASN A 206 40.03 1.02 -2.79
CA ASN A 206 40.58 1.10 -4.15
C ASN A 206 41.19 2.47 -4.49
N GLY A 207 41.47 3.30 -3.48
CA GLY A 207 42.18 4.59 -3.60
C GLY A 207 43.47 4.58 -2.80
#